data_AF-A0A653CFU6-F1
#
_entry.id   AF-A0A653CFU6-F1
#
_cell.length_a   1.000
_cell.length_b   1.000
_cell.length_c   1.000
_cell.angle_alpha   90.00
_cell.angle_beta   90.00
_cell.angle_gamma   90.00
#
_symmetry.space_group_name_H-M   'P 1'
#
loop_
_entity.id
_entity.type
_entity.pdbx_description
1 polymer ?
#
loop_
_entity_poly.entity_id
_entity_poly.type
_entity_poly.pdbx_seq_one_letter_code
_entity_poly.pdbx_strand_id
1 'polypeptide(L)'
;MSSLKLQKRLAASVMRCGKKKVWLDPNEVNEIANTNSRQNIRKLIKDGLIIKKPVAVHSRARVRKNTEARRKGRHCGFGKRKGTANARMPQKPNFIL
;
A
#
# COMPACT_ATOMS: atom_id res chain seq x y z
N MET A 1 -33.73 0.61 4.12
CA MET A 1 -32.32 0.44 4.55
C MET A 1 -31.59 1.78 4.49
N SER A 2 -30.85 2.12 5.56
CA SER A 2 -30.03 3.34 5.62
C SER A 2 -28.73 3.18 4.82
N SER A 3 -28.25 4.27 4.22
CA SER A 3 -27.05 4.26 3.37
C SER A 3 -25.81 4.73 4.16
N LEU A 4 -24.83 3.85 4.36
CA LEU A 4 -23.57 4.14 5.05
C LEU A 4 -22.51 4.88 4.19
N LYS A 5 -22.93 5.42 3.02
CA LYS A 5 -22.00 6.09 2.08
C LYS A 5 -21.36 7.34 2.69
N LEU A 6 -22.12 8.09 3.49
CA LEU A 6 -21.65 9.31 4.14
C LEU A 6 -20.56 8.99 5.18
N GLN A 7 -20.85 8.05 6.08
CA GLN A 7 -19.98 7.64 7.18
C GLN A 7 -18.67 7.09 6.63
N LYS A 8 -18.73 6.25 5.60
CA LYS A 8 -17.54 5.73 4.94
C LYS A 8 -16.68 6.83 4.30
N ARG A 9 -17.30 7.88 3.76
CA ARG A 9 -16.59 9.07 3.22
C ARG A 9 -15.96 9.91 4.33
N LEU A 10 -16.68 10.16 5.43
CA LEU A 10 -16.18 10.94 6.57
C LEU A 10 -15.04 10.21 7.28
N ALA A 11 -15.21 8.91 7.56
CA ALA A 11 -14.20 8.06 8.17
C ALA A 11 -12.91 8.00 7.34
N ALA A 12 -13.02 7.89 6.01
CA ALA A 12 -11.87 7.93 5.11
C ALA A 12 -11.10 9.26 5.19
N SER A 13 -11.82 10.39 5.25
CA SER A 13 -11.22 11.72 5.38
C SER A 13 -10.56 11.93 6.74
N VAL A 14 -11.20 11.48 7.83
CA VAL A 14 -10.68 11.59 9.20
C VAL A 14 -9.42 10.74 9.40
N MET A 15 -9.42 9.49 8.92
CA MET A 15 -8.27 8.56 9.04
C MET A 15 -7.18 8.76 7.97
N ARG A 16 -7.35 9.75 7.08
CA ARG A 16 -6.47 10.03 5.93
C ARG A 16 -6.17 8.76 5.12
N CYS A 17 -7.20 7.97 4.82
CA CYS A 17 -7.06 6.72 4.07
C CYS A 17 -8.12 6.59 2.97
N GLY A 18 -7.88 5.70 2.00
CA GLY A 18 -8.87 5.41 0.97
C GLY A 18 -10.11 4.69 1.52
N LYS A 19 -11.28 4.88 0.89
CA LYS A 19 -12.55 4.24 1.28
C LYS A 19 -12.48 2.71 1.37
N LYS A 20 -11.59 2.07 0.60
CA LYS A 20 -11.35 0.60 0.65
C LYS A 20 -10.70 0.13 1.95
N LYS A 21 -10.01 1.02 2.67
CA LYS A 21 -9.35 0.72 3.95
C LYS A 21 -10.25 0.92 5.16
N VAL A 22 -11.40 1.58 5.00
CA VAL A 22 -12.37 1.73 6.08
C VAL A 22 -13.18 0.44 6.21
N TRP A 23 -13.11 -0.16 7.39
CA TRP A 23 -14.01 -1.22 7.84
C TRP A 23 -15.04 -0.64 8.80
N LEU A 24 -16.29 -1.07 8.66
CA LEU A 24 -17.43 -0.69 9.50
C LEU A 24 -17.96 -2.00 10.09
N ASP A 25 -18.26 -2.02 11.38
CA ASP A 25 -18.83 -3.19 12.02
C ASP A 25 -20.25 -3.49 11.49
N PRO A 26 -20.53 -4.71 10.99
CA PRO A 26 -21.87 -5.10 10.56
C PRO A 26 -22.87 -5.28 11.72
N ASN A 27 -22.41 -5.47 12.96
CA ASN A 27 -23.31 -5.65 14.10
C ASN A 27 -23.94 -4.33 14.55
N GLU A 28 -23.17 -3.24 14.50
CA GLU A 28 -23.57 -1.92 15.02
C GLU A 28 -23.93 -0.92 13.91
N VAL A 29 -24.62 -1.41 12.87
CA VAL A 29 -25.00 -0.58 11.71
C VAL A 29 -25.91 0.58 12.09
N ASN A 30 -26.78 0.40 13.09
CA ASN A 30 -27.72 1.44 13.53
C ASN A 30 -27.00 2.62 14.20
N GLU A 31 -26.03 2.35 15.08
CA GLU A 31 -25.23 3.38 15.75
C GLU A 31 -24.38 4.17 14.74
N ILE A 32 -23.77 3.46 13.79
CA ILE A 32 -22.98 4.08 12.72
C ILE A 32 -23.89 4.94 11.82
N ALA A 33 -25.09 4.44 11.46
CA ALA A 33 -26.01 5.18 10.59
C ALA A 33 -26.51 6.50 11.21
N ASN A 34 -26.70 6.55 12.53
CA ASN A 34 -27.13 7.75 13.25
C ASN A 34 -26.02 8.82 13.35
N THR A 35 -24.78 8.46 13.03
CA THR A 35 -23.63 9.36 13.17
C THR A 35 -23.39 10.22 11.93
N ASN A 36 -23.49 11.55 12.10
CA ASN A 36 -23.37 12.53 11.01
C ASN A 36 -22.14 13.45 11.10
N SER A 37 -21.62 13.72 12.31
CA SER A 37 -20.50 14.65 12.52
C SER A 37 -19.13 13.97 12.43
N ARG A 38 -18.08 14.72 12.07
CA ARG A 38 -16.70 14.18 12.04
C ARG A 38 -16.18 13.86 13.43
N GLN A 39 -16.62 14.61 14.44
CA GLN A 39 -16.29 14.42 15.84
C GLN A 39 -16.81 13.08 16.34
N ASN A 40 -18.06 12.74 16.03
CA ASN A 40 -18.65 11.46 16.42
C ASN A 40 -17.98 10.28 15.67
N ILE A 41 -17.61 10.46 14.40
CA ILE A 41 -16.82 9.45 13.67
C ILE A 41 -15.46 9.21 14.34
N ARG A 42 -14.80 10.24 14.91
CA ARG A 42 -13.56 10.05 15.69
C ARG A 42 -13.79 9.23 16.96
N LYS A 43 -14.94 9.43 17.62
CA LYS A 43 -15.35 8.63 18.77
C LYS A 43 -15.51 7.16 18.38
N LEU A 44 -16.28 6.87 17.32
CA LEU A 44 -16.46 5.50 16.81
C LEU A 44 -15.16 4.82 16.36
N ILE A 45 -14.19 5.58 15.85
CA ILE A 45 -12.85 5.06 15.53
C ILE A 45 -12.08 4.69 16.81
N LYS A 46 -12.19 5.52 17.86
CA LYS A 46 -11.55 5.27 19.15
C LYS A 46 -12.18 4.07 19.88
N ASP A 47 -13.49 3.92 19.76
CA ASP A 47 -14.27 2.84 20.36
C ASP A 47 -14.11 1.50 19.58
N GLY A 48 -13.53 1.55 18.37
CA GLY A 48 -13.18 0.36 17.59
C GLY A 48 -14.27 -0.13 16.62
N LEU A 49 -15.40 0.57 16.53
CA LEU A 49 -16.50 0.27 15.60
C LEU A 49 -16.12 0.57 14.14
N ILE A 50 -15.21 1.52 13.94
CA ILE A 50 -14.64 1.88 12.63
C ILE A 50 -13.14 1.63 12.65
N ILE A 51 -12.67 0.72 11.80
CA ILE A 51 -11.27 0.27 11.81
C ILE A 51 -10.59 0.59 10.47
N LYS A 52 -9.32 0.98 10.54
CA LYS A 52 -8.44 1.05 9.37
C LYS A 52 -7.83 -0.32 9.09
N LYS A 53 -8.27 -0.97 8.00
CA LYS A 53 -7.69 -2.24 7.55
C LYS A 53 -6.19 -2.08 7.27
N PRO A 54 -5.35 -3.05 7.65
CA PRO A 54 -3.94 -3.04 7.32
C PRO A 54 -3.70 -3.05 5.80
N VAL A 55 -2.51 -2.60 5.38
CA VAL A 55 -2.11 -2.65 3.97
C VAL A 55 -1.81 -4.09 3.57
N ALA A 56 -2.15 -4.48 2.33
CA ALA A 56 -1.75 -5.78 1.81
C ALA A 56 -0.24 -5.80 1.66
N VAL A 57 0.42 -6.78 2.27
CA VAL A 57 1.88 -6.81 2.35
C VAL A 57 2.48 -7.25 1.01
N HIS A 58 3.39 -6.44 0.47
CA HIS A 58 4.23 -6.82 -0.67
C HIS A 58 5.64 -7.18 -0.20
N SER A 59 5.96 -8.48 -0.21
CA SER A 59 7.27 -8.96 0.24
C SER A 59 8.39 -8.64 -0.76
N ARG A 60 9.54 -8.18 -0.22
CA ARG A 60 10.78 -7.96 -0.99
C ARG A 60 11.80 -9.09 -0.86
N ALA A 61 11.45 -10.21 -0.21
CA ALA A 61 12.38 -11.30 0.08
C ALA A 61 13.04 -11.87 -1.19
N ARG A 62 12.25 -12.15 -2.24
CA ARG A 62 12.76 -12.68 -3.51
C ARG A 62 13.72 -11.72 -4.22
N VAL A 63 13.39 -10.42 -4.22
CA VAL A 63 14.23 -9.38 -4.82
C VAL A 63 15.57 -9.30 -4.09
N ARG A 64 15.55 -9.25 -2.75
CA ARG A 64 16.77 -9.19 -1.93
C ARG A 64 17.66 -10.41 -2.14
N LYS A 65 17.09 -11.62 -2.12
CA LYS A 65 17.82 -12.87 -2.40
C LYS A 65 18.48 -12.85 -3.78
N ASN A 66 17.76 -12.38 -4.81
CA ASN A 66 18.31 -12.27 -6.16
C ASN A 66 19.42 -11.22 -6.26
N THR A 67 19.26 -10.06 -5.62
CA THR A 67 20.31 -9.01 -5.58
C THR A 67 21.59 -9.53 -4.92
N GLU A 68 21.48 -10.26 -3.81
CA GLU A 68 22.63 -10.87 -3.15
C GLU A 68 23.32 -11.91 -4.03
N ALA A 69 22.55 -12.78 -4.68
CA ALA A 69 23.07 -13.78 -5.62
C ALA A 69 23.77 -13.11 -6.83
N ARG A 70 23.19 -12.05 -7.38
CA ARG A 70 23.78 -11.27 -8.47
C ARG A 70 25.07 -10.55 -8.07
N ARG A 71 25.15 -10.04 -6.85
CA ARG A 71 26.37 -9.44 -6.29
C ARG A 71 27.49 -10.48 -6.15
N LYS A 72 27.13 -11.74 -5.85
CA LYS A 72 28.04 -12.90 -5.87
C LYS A 72 28.36 -13.43 -7.29
N GLY A 73 27.98 -12.70 -8.35
CA GLY A 73 28.25 -13.07 -9.74
C GLY A 73 27.26 -14.05 -10.38
N ARG A 74 26.25 -14.53 -9.66
CA ARG A 74 25.25 -15.49 -10.18
C ARG A 74 24.21 -14.77 -11.06
N HIS A 75 23.54 -15.49 -11.95
CA HIS A 75 22.47 -14.97 -12.82
C HIS A 75 22.85 -13.81 -13.77
N CYS A 76 24.14 -13.64 -14.10
CA CYS A 76 24.66 -12.55 -14.97
C CYS A 76 25.27 -13.03 -16.30
N GLY A 77 25.03 -14.29 -16.70
CA GLY A 77 25.54 -14.89 -17.95
C GLY A 77 24.91 -14.32 -19.23
N PHE A 78 25.51 -14.61 -20.39
CA PHE A 78 25.12 -14.02 -21.69
C PHE A 78 23.64 -14.20 -22.04
N GLY A 79 23.06 -15.37 -21.82
CA GLY A 79 21.64 -15.63 -22.12
C GLY A 79 20.63 -14.88 -21.23
N LYS A 80 21.07 -14.26 -20.13
CA LYS A 80 20.21 -13.40 -19.27
C LYS A 80 20.41 -11.91 -19.54
N ARG A 81 21.42 -11.54 -20.33
CA ARG A 81 21.69 -10.15 -20.69
C ARG A 81 20.73 -9.75 -21.81
N LYS A 82 20.01 -8.66 -21.58
CA LYS A 82 19.17 -8.01 -22.60
C LYS A 82 19.77 -6.63 -22.91
N GLY A 83 19.69 -6.22 -24.17
CA GLY A 83 20.31 -4.98 -24.66
C GLY A 83 21.80 -5.10 -24.99
N THR A 84 22.31 -4.15 -25.79
CA THR A 84 23.72 -4.08 -26.20
C THR A 84 24.64 -3.75 -25.02
N ALA A 85 25.95 -3.98 -25.18
CA ALA A 85 26.92 -3.63 -24.14
C ALA A 85 26.90 -2.14 -23.79
N ASN A 86 26.85 -1.28 -24.82
CA ASN A 86 26.77 0.17 -24.67
C ASN A 86 25.47 0.64 -24.00
N ALA A 87 24.36 -0.09 -24.15
CA ALA A 87 23.11 0.22 -23.44
C ALA A 87 23.14 -0.14 -21.95
N ARG A 88 23.91 -1.18 -21.57
CA ARG A 88 24.04 -1.62 -20.17
C ARG A 88 25.06 -0.79 -19.39
N MET A 89 26.15 -0.41 -20.05
CA MET A 89 27.19 0.48 -19.55
C MET A 89 27.68 1.36 -20.71
N PRO A 90 27.19 2.60 -20.82
CA PRO A 90 27.59 3.50 -21.90
C PRO A 90 29.05 3.93 -21.78
N GLN A 91 29.79 3.91 -22.89
CA GLN A 91 31.22 4.20 -22.89
C GLN A 91 31.55 5.66 -22.52
N LYS A 92 30.68 6.61 -22.89
CA LYS A 92 30.91 8.05 -22.69
C LYS A 92 31.01 8.48 -21.21
N PRO A 93 30.06 8.15 -20.32
CA PRO A 93 30.19 8.49 -18.89
C PRO A 93 31.18 7.59 -18.13
N ASN A 94 31.44 6.38 -18.62
CA ASN A 94 32.41 5.47 -17.98
C ASN A 94 33.87 5.91 -18.17
N PHE A 95 34.15 6.86 -19.07
CA PHE A 95 35.46 7.49 -19.26
C PHE A 95 35.72 8.67 -18.32
N ILE A 96 34.67 9.20 -17.68
CA ILE A 96 34.72 10.42 -16.85
C ILE A 96 34.77 10.06 -15.34
N LEU A 97 34.48 8.81 -14.99
CA LEU A 97 34.57 8.26 -13.63
C LEU A 97 35.93 7.61 -13.41
#